data_AF-A0A7J7LV05-F1
#
_entry.id   AF-A0A7J7LV05-F1
#
_cell.length_a   1.000
_cell.length_b   1.000
_cell.length_c   1.000
_cell.angle_alpha   90.00
_cell.angle_beta   90.00
_cell.angle_gamma   90.00
#
_symmetry.space_group_name_H-M   'P 1'
#
loop_
_entity.id
_entity.type
_entity.pdbx_description
1 polymer ?
#
loop_
_entity_poly.entity_id
_entity_poly.type
_entity_poly.pdbx_seq_one_letter_code
_entity_poly.pdbx_strand_id
1 'polypeptide(L)'
;MELRVPVLVGHVSYLLLSKPAKGVEKSFSLLSLLGKIIPVYKQVLAELKAVRATWVQIDEPTLVKDLDSYKLKAFIEAYEQLEDALSGFSVIIETYFANLLAEAYKTIISLKGVFAIGLDLVRVDKTLELVKILGFPSEKYLFAGVVDGRNIWANDLEASLTALKTLEGIVSKGTMYNSGSIIKKVGVRHWIFIETCCFYFMLTYLLDEEINSWVTFATQKILEVNALAKALAGEKDEAFFSANTASQASRKPSPRVNDEAVQKAASSTFASTIRESEHRRGTPVAARPDAQQKNHNLSILPTPTIVSFPQTPNLRKVRREYKANKISEEEYIKAMKKEINKVVKLQEDLDIDVLVHGEPWRKDMVEYFGEQLKGFAFSANGWVQSYGSRCVKPLITYGADI
;
A
#
# COMPACT_ATOMS: atom_id res chain seq x y z
N MET A 1 17.89 -5.48 -26.06
CA MET A 1 18.15 -6.22 -24.80
C MET A 1 17.30 -5.51 -23.76
N GLU A 2 16.27 -6.15 -23.22
CA GLU A 2 15.41 -5.52 -22.19
C GLU A 2 16.28 -5.20 -20.97
N LEU A 3 16.46 -3.91 -20.70
CA LEU A 3 17.24 -3.45 -19.57
C LEU A 3 16.36 -3.59 -18.32
N ARG A 4 16.60 -4.66 -17.54
CA ARG A 4 15.91 -4.89 -16.26
C ARG A 4 16.73 -4.28 -15.14
N VAL A 5 16.07 -3.60 -14.21
CA VAL A 5 16.70 -3.01 -13.02
C VAL A 5 16.53 -3.98 -11.86
N PRO A 6 17.59 -4.59 -11.32
CA PRO A 6 17.53 -5.39 -10.11
C PRO A 6 17.10 -4.52 -8.93
N VAL A 7 16.17 -5.02 -8.11
CA VAL A 7 15.68 -4.34 -6.91
C VAL A 7 16.15 -5.11 -5.68
N LEU A 8 16.83 -4.41 -4.77
CA LEU A 8 17.31 -4.94 -3.50
C LEU A 8 16.70 -4.14 -2.36
N VAL A 9 16.31 -4.80 -1.27
CA VAL A 9 16.07 -4.10 -0.01
C VAL A 9 17.39 -3.54 0.47
N GLY A 10 17.42 -2.25 0.83
CA GLY A 10 18.61 -1.57 1.31
C GLY A 10 19.13 -2.17 2.62
N HIS A 11 20.45 -2.19 2.75
CA HIS A 11 21.16 -2.87 3.84
C HIS A 11 20.85 -2.26 5.20
N VAL A 12 20.62 -0.94 5.28
CA VAL A 12 20.21 -0.28 6.52
C VAL A 12 18.74 -0.59 6.82
N SER A 13 17.84 -0.41 5.85
CA SER A 13 16.43 -0.77 6.03
C SER A 13 16.23 -2.24 6.39
N TYR A 14 16.99 -3.15 5.79
CA TYR A 14 16.96 -4.58 6.11
C TYR A 14 17.25 -4.83 7.60
N LEU A 15 18.30 -4.20 8.14
CA LEU A 15 18.63 -4.32 9.56
C LEU A 15 17.60 -3.64 10.46
N LEU A 16 17.09 -2.46 10.08
CA LEU A 16 16.07 -1.73 10.84
C LEU A 16 14.69 -2.44 10.84
N LEU A 17 14.40 -3.26 9.82
CA LEU A 17 13.19 -4.09 9.75
C LEU A 17 13.36 -5.47 10.39
N SER A 18 14.59 -5.84 10.76
CA SER A 18 14.92 -7.11 11.40
C SER A 18 14.62 -7.09 12.92
N LYS A 19 14.75 -8.25 13.55
CA LYS A 19 14.67 -8.40 15.02
C LYS A 19 15.76 -9.35 15.53
N PRO A 20 16.29 -9.14 16.74
CA PRO A 20 17.20 -10.11 17.36
C PRO A 20 16.52 -11.47 17.51
N ALA A 21 17.29 -12.55 17.30
CA ALA A 21 16.82 -13.90 17.55
C ALA A 21 16.61 -14.15 19.06
N LYS A 22 15.88 -15.21 19.40
CA LYS A 22 15.74 -15.63 20.80
C LYS A 22 17.12 -15.93 21.39
N GLY A 23 17.38 -15.44 22.60
CA GLY A 23 18.66 -15.61 23.30
C GLY A 23 19.69 -14.50 23.04
N VAL A 24 19.44 -13.58 22.11
CA VAL A 24 20.29 -12.39 21.93
C VAL A 24 19.97 -11.37 23.03
N GLU A 25 21.01 -10.72 23.56
CA GLU A 25 20.88 -9.70 24.60
C GLU A 25 20.00 -8.53 24.15
N LYS A 26 19.21 -7.96 25.07
CA LYS A 26 18.31 -6.83 24.78
C LYS A 26 19.06 -5.55 24.41
N SER A 27 20.30 -5.41 24.85
CA SER A 27 21.22 -4.30 24.54
C SER A 27 21.80 -4.38 23.13
N PHE A 28 21.60 -5.49 22.42
CA PHE A 28 22.18 -5.69 21.10
C PHE A 28 21.59 -4.75 20.05
N SER A 29 22.46 -3.96 19.41
CA SER A 29 22.06 -3.08 18.31
C SER A 29 22.15 -3.81 16.96
N LEU A 30 21.04 -3.90 16.24
CA LEU A 30 21.00 -4.52 14.90
C LEU A 30 21.93 -3.81 13.90
N LEU A 31 22.09 -2.48 14.02
CA LEU A 31 22.97 -1.70 13.15
C LEU A 31 24.46 -2.04 13.35
N SER A 32 24.84 -2.68 14.47
CA SER A 32 26.21 -3.18 14.65
C SER A 32 26.60 -4.27 13.63
N LEU A 33 25.61 -4.86 12.95
CA LEU A 33 25.83 -5.85 11.89
C LEU A 33 26.14 -5.24 10.52
N LEU A 34 26.14 -3.90 10.38
CA LEU A 34 26.44 -3.24 9.10
C LEU A 34 27.79 -3.68 8.52
N GLY A 35 28.83 -3.74 9.35
CA GLY A 35 30.16 -4.19 8.92
C GLY A 35 30.20 -5.64 8.42
N LYS A 36 29.22 -6.48 8.79
CA LYS A 36 29.10 -7.87 8.30
C LYS A 36 28.25 -7.98 7.05
N ILE A 37 27.24 -7.12 6.89
CA ILE A 37 26.31 -7.20 5.76
C ILE A 37 26.82 -6.47 4.52
N ILE A 38 27.57 -5.37 4.69
CA ILE A 38 28.11 -4.58 3.58
C ILE A 38 28.97 -5.43 2.62
N PRO A 39 29.91 -6.29 3.09
CA PRO A 39 30.65 -7.18 2.20
C PRO A 39 29.77 -8.10 1.34
N VAL A 40 28.64 -8.55 1.87
CA VAL A 40 27.69 -9.39 1.13
C VAL A 40 26.99 -8.58 0.04
N TYR A 41 26.57 -7.35 0.33
CA TYR A 41 26.03 -6.45 -0.69
C TYR A 41 27.06 -6.14 -1.79
N LYS A 42 28.34 -5.95 -1.43
CA LYS A 42 29.42 -5.79 -2.42
C LYS A 42 29.54 -7.00 -3.34
N GLN A 43 29.44 -8.21 -2.80
CA GLN A 43 29.46 -9.44 -3.60
C GLN A 43 28.27 -9.50 -4.56
N VAL A 44 27.05 -9.26 -4.07
CA VAL A 44 25.84 -9.26 -4.92
C VAL A 44 25.96 -8.22 -6.04
N LEU A 45 26.42 -7.02 -5.74
CA LEU A 45 26.65 -5.96 -6.73
C LEU A 45 27.71 -6.37 -7.76
N ALA A 46 28.79 -7.03 -7.35
CA ALA A 46 29.80 -7.53 -8.27
C ALA A 46 29.24 -8.60 -9.22
N GLU A 47 28.43 -9.53 -8.71
CA GLU A 47 27.74 -10.54 -9.53
C GLU A 47 26.75 -9.89 -10.52
N LEU A 48 26.02 -8.86 -10.09
CA LEU A 48 25.15 -8.07 -10.97
C LEU A 48 25.93 -7.36 -12.09
N LYS A 49 27.11 -6.80 -11.79
CA LYS A 49 28.00 -6.24 -12.83
C LYS A 49 28.49 -7.32 -13.79
N ALA A 50 28.80 -8.52 -13.30
CA ALA A 50 29.27 -9.63 -14.12
C ALA A 50 28.22 -10.06 -15.17
N VAL A 51 26.94 -9.98 -14.83
CA VAL A 51 25.83 -10.18 -15.78
C VAL A 51 25.44 -8.92 -16.57
N ARG A 52 26.28 -7.88 -16.53
CA ARG A 52 26.15 -6.61 -17.27
C ARG A 52 24.94 -5.76 -16.88
N ALA A 53 24.46 -5.86 -15.64
CA ALA A 53 23.51 -4.89 -15.12
C ALA A 53 24.20 -3.51 -15.03
N THR A 54 23.55 -2.47 -15.55
CA THR A 54 24.04 -1.09 -15.53
C THR A 54 23.26 -0.21 -14.55
N TRP A 55 22.09 -0.67 -14.11
CA TRP A 55 21.23 -0.02 -13.13
C TRP A 55 21.00 -0.95 -11.95
N VAL A 56 20.77 -0.38 -10.77
CA VAL A 56 20.31 -1.11 -9.58
C VAL A 56 19.44 -0.19 -8.74
N GLN A 57 18.33 -0.72 -8.25
CA GLN A 57 17.46 -0.03 -7.30
C GLN A 57 17.69 -0.61 -5.91
N ILE A 58 17.89 0.27 -4.94
CA ILE A 58 18.05 -0.08 -3.53
C ILE A 58 16.94 0.62 -2.73
N ASP A 59 16.04 -0.18 -2.18
CA ASP A 59 14.86 0.30 -1.47
C ASP A 59 15.23 0.63 -0.02
N GLU A 60 15.18 1.91 0.36
CA GLU A 60 15.41 2.37 1.73
C GLU A 60 14.14 2.98 2.38
N PRO A 61 13.00 2.24 2.43
CA PRO A 61 11.72 2.80 2.86
C PRO A 61 11.70 3.14 4.35
N THR A 62 12.66 2.68 5.15
CA THR A 62 12.69 3.06 6.57
C THR A 62 13.04 4.52 6.80
N LEU A 63 13.57 5.23 5.79
CA LEU A 63 13.84 6.68 5.85
C LEU A 63 12.58 7.53 6.06
N VAL A 64 11.39 7.00 5.75
CA VAL A 64 10.11 7.69 6.01
C VAL A 64 9.62 7.55 7.46
N LYS A 65 10.33 6.78 8.30
CA LYS A 65 10.01 6.62 9.72
C LYS A 65 10.62 7.73 10.56
N ASP A 66 10.14 7.86 11.80
CA ASP A 66 10.79 8.66 12.83
C ASP A 66 12.11 7.99 13.26
N LEU A 67 13.23 8.47 12.70
CA LEU A 67 14.56 7.95 12.94
C LEU A 67 15.41 8.90 13.78
N ASP A 68 16.05 8.35 14.82
CA ASP A 68 17.05 9.07 15.61
C ASP A 68 18.29 9.39 14.78
N SER A 69 19.04 10.41 15.19
CA SER A 69 20.23 10.91 14.48
C SER A 69 21.28 9.83 14.19
N TYR A 70 21.52 8.91 15.14
CA TYR A 70 22.49 7.83 14.93
C TYR A 70 22.04 6.83 13.85
N LYS A 71 20.73 6.64 13.66
CA LYS A 71 20.19 5.78 12.60
C LYS A 71 20.37 6.44 11.24
N LEU A 72 20.08 7.75 11.13
CA LEU A 72 20.33 8.53 9.92
C LEU A 72 21.82 8.54 9.54
N LYS A 73 22.70 8.72 10.52
CA LYS A 73 24.16 8.64 10.32
C LYS A 73 24.59 7.28 9.77
N ALA A 74 23.96 6.20 10.21
CA ALA A 74 24.25 4.85 9.72
C ALA A 74 23.98 4.69 8.21
N PHE A 75 23.01 5.40 7.62
CA PHE A 75 22.84 5.44 6.16
C PHE A 75 24.05 6.07 5.49
N ILE A 76 24.48 7.25 5.96
CA ILE A 76 25.63 7.95 5.39
C ILE A 76 26.86 7.03 5.42
N GLU A 77 27.21 6.51 6.59
CA GLU A 77 28.39 5.66 6.77
C GLU A 77 28.34 4.37 5.95
N ALA A 78 27.15 3.81 5.74
CA ALA A 78 27.01 2.56 5.01
C ALA A 78 27.07 2.76 3.48
N TYR A 79 26.50 3.85 2.95
CA TYR A 79 26.63 4.21 1.54
C TYR A 79 28.04 4.70 1.18
N GLU A 80 28.75 5.36 2.11
CA GLU A 80 30.17 5.67 1.94
C GLU A 80 31.02 4.40 1.79
N GLN A 81 30.75 3.37 2.59
CA GLN A 81 31.46 2.10 2.50
C GLN A 81 31.11 1.29 1.24
N LEU A 82 29.97 1.55 0.61
CA LEU A 82 29.52 0.88 -0.62
C LEU A 82 29.90 1.62 -1.91
N GLU A 83 30.39 2.86 -1.81
CA GLU A 83 30.63 3.75 -2.96
C GLU A 83 31.48 3.10 -4.07
N ASP A 84 32.54 2.37 -3.70
CA ASP A 84 33.41 1.63 -4.61
C ASP A 84 32.65 0.53 -5.38
N ALA A 85 31.81 -0.22 -4.68
CA ALA A 85 30.99 -1.28 -5.25
C ALA A 85 29.84 -0.72 -6.11
N LEU A 86 29.35 0.48 -5.80
CA LEU A 86 28.34 1.19 -6.57
C LEU A 86 28.91 1.84 -7.84
N SER A 87 30.23 2.09 -7.90
CA SER A 87 30.88 2.69 -9.07
C SER A 87 30.59 1.94 -10.37
N GLY A 88 30.12 2.63 -11.40
CA GLY A 88 29.73 2.03 -12.68
C GLY A 88 28.27 1.57 -12.76
N PHE A 89 27.50 1.69 -11.67
CA PHE A 89 26.03 1.59 -11.71
C PHE A 89 25.37 2.97 -11.74
N SER A 90 24.23 3.04 -12.43
CA SER A 90 23.19 4.04 -12.17
C SER A 90 22.33 3.53 -11.00
N VAL A 91 22.70 3.93 -9.78
CA VAL A 91 22.04 3.51 -8.54
C VAL A 91 20.83 4.39 -8.25
N ILE A 92 19.68 3.77 -8.05
CA ILE A 92 18.44 4.42 -7.61
C ILE A 92 18.21 4.10 -6.13
N ILE A 93 17.97 5.10 -5.29
CA ILE A 93 17.46 4.90 -3.92
C ILE A 93 15.98 5.25 -3.88
N GLU A 94 15.13 4.29 -3.53
CA GLU A 94 13.68 4.49 -3.47
C GLU A 94 13.19 4.67 -2.03
N THR A 95 12.30 5.64 -1.84
CA THR A 95 11.54 5.85 -0.60
C THR A 95 10.06 6.00 -0.92
N TYR A 96 9.22 5.36 -0.12
CA TYR A 96 7.79 5.28 -0.40
C TYR A 96 6.97 5.11 0.87
N PHE A 97 5.65 5.22 0.72
CA PHE A 97 4.59 5.06 1.71
C PHE A 97 4.24 6.26 2.58
N ALA A 98 5.17 7.17 2.86
CA ALA A 98 4.95 8.33 3.74
C ALA A 98 5.93 9.49 3.47
N ASN A 99 5.67 10.62 4.15
CA ASN A 99 6.53 11.81 4.11
C ASN A 99 7.91 11.55 4.71
N LEU A 100 8.93 12.11 4.05
CA LEU A 100 10.25 12.24 4.66
C LEU A 100 10.21 13.40 5.65
N LEU A 101 10.88 13.21 6.78
CA LEU A 101 11.24 14.32 7.67
C LEU A 101 12.42 15.09 7.09
N ALA A 102 12.57 16.37 7.45
CA ALA A 102 13.61 17.24 6.90
C ALA A 102 15.04 16.67 7.06
N GLU A 103 15.36 16.04 8.19
CA GLU A 103 16.68 15.43 8.42
C GLU A 103 16.88 14.14 7.61
N ALA A 104 15.82 13.35 7.42
CA ALA A 104 15.86 12.17 6.53
C ALA A 104 16.02 12.60 5.06
N TYR A 105 15.36 13.68 4.65
CA TYR A 105 15.52 14.28 3.33
C TYR A 105 16.97 14.75 3.09
N LYS A 106 17.57 15.49 4.04
CA LYS A 106 19.00 15.86 3.97
C LYS A 106 19.92 14.65 3.89
N THR A 107 19.58 13.58 4.60
CA THR A 107 20.35 12.34 4.59
C THR A 107 20.30 11.67 3.22
N ILE A 108 19.12 11.46 2.63
CA ILE A 108 19.01 10.76 1.34
C ILE A 108 19.66 11.55 0.19
N ILE A 109 19.52 12.87 0.17
CA ILE A 109 20.13 13.71 -0.88
C ILE A 109 21.66 13.81 -0.75
N SER A 110 22.25 13.44 0.39
CA SER A 110 23.71 13.47 0.60
C SER A 110 24.40 12.12 0.44
N LEU A 111 23.66 11.03 0.22
CA LEU A 111 24.24 9.70 0.03
C LEU A 111 25.17 9.65 -1.20
N LYS A 112 26.34 9.02 -1.02
CA LYS A 112 27.35 8.82 -2.07
C LYS A 112 27.04 7.61 -2.94
N GLY A 113 27.56 7.62 -4.17
CA GLY A 113 27.32 6.56 -5.15
C GLY A 113 25.87 6.46 -5.65
N VAL A 114 25.01 7.45 -5.31
CA VAL A 114 23.60 7.49 -5.71
C VAL A 114 23.43 8.36 -6.94
N PHE A 115 22.88 7.76 -8.00
CA PHE A 115 22.59 8.42 -9.27
C PHE A 115 21.20 9.05 -9.29
N ALA A 116 20.21 8.38 -8.70
CA ALA A 116 18.83 8.82 -8.67
C ALA A 116 18.16 8.57 -7.31
N ILE A 117 17.20 9.42 -6.97
CA ILE A 117 16.41 9.32 -5.74
C ILE A 117 14.93 9.26 -6.13
N GLY A 118 14.25 8.23 -5.68
CA GLY A 118 12.81 8.06 -5.79
C GLY A 118 12.06 8.53 -4.56
N LEU A 119 11.08 9.39 -4.81
CA LEU A 119 10.22 9.98 -3.79
C LEU A 119 8.76 9.66 -4.12
N ASP A 120 8.04 9.10 -3.15
CA ASP A 120 6.57 9.07 -3.18
C ASP A 120 6.03 10.50 -3.08
N LEU A 121 5.21 10.88 -4.06
CA LEU A 121 4.55 12.18 -4.20
C LEU A 121 3.02 12.02 -4.32
N VAL A 122 2.49 10.81 -4.16
CA VAL A 122 1.04 10.53 -4.19
C VAL A 122 0.40 10.95 -2.87
N ARG A 123 1.03 10.59 -1.75
CA ARG A 123 0.47 10.79 -0.40
C ARG A 123 1.15 11.91 0.39
N VAL A 124 2.01 12.67 -0.28
CA VAL A 124 3.20 13.22 0.34
C VAL A 124 3.47 14.66 -0.11
N ASP A 125 2.45 15.49 0.07
CA ASP A 125 2.50 16.94 -0.18
C ASP A 125 3.69 17.61 0.53
N LYS A 126 4.04 17.16 1.75
CA LYS A 126 5.15 17.75 2.51
C LYS A 126 6.52 17.40 1.93
N THR A 127 6.72 16.22 1.34
CA THR A 127 8.01 15.90 0.68
C THR A 127 8.21 16.80 -0.54
N LEU A 128 7.16 17.09 -1.31
CA LEU A 128 7.26 18.07 -2.40
C LEU A 128 7.66 19.46 -1.89
N GLU A 129 7.10 19.89 -0.76
CA GLU A 129 7.51 21.15 -0.12
C GLU A 129 8.96 21.13 0.37
N LEU A 130 9.45 20.00 0.88
CA LEU A 130 10.88 19.85 1.22
C LEU A 130 11.77 19.99 -0.01
N VAL A 131 11.40 19.41 -1.15
CA VAL A 131 12.13 19.57 -2.42
C VAL A 131 12.16 21.05 -2.84
N LYS A 132 11.07 21.80 -2.64
CA LYS A 132 11.01 23.24 -2.94
C LYS A 132 11.88 24.08 -2.00
N ILE A 133 11.83 23.81 -0.70
CA ILE A 133 12.47 24.62 0.35
C ILE A 133 13.96 24.32 0.46
N LEU A 134 14.32 23.03 0.52
CA LEU A 134 15.69 22.56 0.72
C LEU A 134 16.44 22.36 -0.60
N GLY A 135 15.74 22.38 -1.74
CA GLY A 135 16.30 22.13 -3.06
C GLY A 135 16.57 20.65 -3.32
N PHE A 136 17.06 20.35 -4.52
CA PHE A 136 17.44 19.00 -4.95
C PHE A 136 18.83 19.03 -5.59
N PRO A 137 19.70 18.02 -5.37
CA PRO A 137 21.06 18.03 -5.91
C PRO A 137 21.07 18.00 -7.44
N SER A 138 21.90 18.84 -8.05
CA SER A 138 21.98 19.03 -9.51
C SER A 138 22.53 17.82 -10.28
N GLU A 139 23.31 17.00 -9.59
CA GLU A 139 24.02 15.83 -10.10
C GLU A 139 23.18 14.55 -10.01
N LYS A 140 22.03 14.61 -9.33
CA LYS A 140 21.14 13.45 -9.12
C LYS A 140 19.88 13.58 -9.95
N TYR A 141 19.30 12.44 -10.30
CA TYR A 141 18.00 12.36 -10.96
C TYR A 141 16.89 12.19 -9.93
N LEU A 142 15.75 12.80 -10.18
CA LEU A 142 14.55 12.60 -9.39
C LEU A 142 13.63 11.59 -10.08
N PHE A 143 13.28 10.53 -9.37
CA PHE A 143 12.23 9.59 -9.73
C PHE A 143 10.96 10.02 -9.00
N ALA A 144 10.03 10.62 -9.74
CA ALA A 144 8.82 11.22 -9.18
C ALA A 144 7.69 10.19 -9.13
N GLY A 145 7.40 9.65 -7.94
CA GLY A 145 6.32 8.69 -7.71
C GLY A 145 4.96 9.39 -7.62
N VAL A 146 4.32 9.64 -8.76
CA VAL A 146 3.02 10.36 -8.84
C VAL A 146 1.82 9.46 -9.14
N VAL A 147 2.05 8.18 -9.42
CA VAL A 147 1.00 7.17 -9.68
C VAL A 147 0.90 6.23 -8.47
N ASP A 148 -0.28 6.18 -7.84
CA ASP A 148 -0.53 5.40 -6.61
C ASP A 148 -0.38 3.90 -6.89
N GLY A 149 0.56 3.25 -6.19
CA GLY A 149 0.83 1.81 -6.31
C GLY A 149 0.08 0.95 -5.30
N ARG A 150 -0.61 1.59 -4.35
CA ARG A 150 -1.34 0.93 -3.25
C ARG A 150 -2.86 1.01 -3.41
N ASN A 151 -3.35 1.92 -4.23
CA ASN A 151 -4.76 2.10 -4.50
C ASN A 151 -5.10 1.93 -5.98
N ILE A 152 -6.36 1.63 -6.24
CA ILE A 152 -6.85 1.28 -7.59
C ILE A 152 -7.50 2.46 -8.31
N TRP A 153 -7.47 3.67 -7.75
CA TRP A 153 -8.07 4.81 -8.43
C TRP A 153 -7.25 5.22 -9.65
N ALA A 154 -7.94 5.58 -10.73
CA ALA A 154 -7.34 6.22 -11.89
C ALA A 154 -6.60 7.48 -11.46
N ASN A 155 -5.38 7.64 -11.97
CA ASN A 155 -4.57 8.82 -11.69
C ASN A 155 -5.25 10.08 -12.25
N ASP A 156 -5.12 11.23 -11.59
CA ASP A 156 -5.44 12.53 -12.19
C ASP A 156 -4.23 12.96 -13.02
N LEU A 157 -4.28 12.70 -14.33
CA LEU A 157 -3.12 12.89 -15.20
C LEU A 157 -2.76 14.36 -15.35
N GLU A 158 -3.73 15.28 -15.35
CA GLU A 158 -3.48 16.72 -15.47
C GLU A 158 -2.87 17.29 -14.18
N ALA A 159 -3.36 16.87 -13.01
CA ALA A 159 -2.76 17.24 -11.73
C ALA A 159 -1.32 16.70 -11.60
N SER A 160 -1.12 15.43 -11.98
CA SER A 160 0.21 14.79 -11.94
C SER A 160 1.18 15.46 -12.93
N LEU A 161 0.73 15.78 -14.15
CA LEU A 161 1.55 16.49 -15.13
C LEU A 161 1.94 17.89 -14.64
N THR A 162 1.03 18.59 -13.96
CA THR A 162 1.30 19.91 -13.36
C THR A 162 2.36 19.82 -12.25
N ALA A 163 2.24 18.82 -11.38
CA ALA A 163 3.23 18.55 -10.33
C ALA A 163 4.60 18.23 -10.92
N LEU A 164 4.64 17.39 -11.97
CA LEU A 164 5.88 17.02 -12.66
C LEU A 164 6.56 18.22 -13.34
N LYS A 165 5.80 19.10 -14.03
CA LYS A 165 6.33 20.34 -14.62
C LYS A 165 6.89 21.30 -13.56
N THR A 166 6.24 21.36 -12.39
CA THR A 166 6.74 22.14 -11.24
C THR A 166 8.09 21.61 -10.76
N LEU A 167 8.22 20.28 -10.65
CA LEU A 167 9.49 19.62 -10.31
C LEU A 167 10.56 19.82 -11.37
N GLU A 168 10.19 19.85 -12.64
CA GLU A 168 11.11 20.14 -13.74
C GLU A 168 11.75 21.52 -13.59
N GLY A 169 10.98 22.53 -13.21
CA GLY A 169 11.50 23.87 -12.94
C GLY A 169 12.45 23.97 -11.74
N ILE A 170 12.39 23.03 -10.79
CA ILE A 170 13.23 23.01 -9.57
C ILE A 170 14.53 22.26 -9.85
N VAL A 171 14.44 21.04 -10.38
CA VAL A 171 15.59 20.15 -10.61
C VAL A 171 16.45 20.64 -11.78
N SER A 172 15.84 21.22 -12.82
CA SER A 172 16.58 21.70 -14.01
C SER A 172 17.38 22.99 -13.76
N LYS A 173 17.22 23.64 -12.60
CA LYS A 173 18.05 24.79 -12.20
C LYS A 173 19.47 24.39 -11.74
N GLY A 174 19.73 23.08 -11.62
CA GLY A 174 21.05 22.52 -11.37
C GLY A 174 21.92 22.43 -12.63
N THR A 175 22.70 23.50 -12.88
CA THR A 175 23.90 23.58 -13.75
C THR A 175 23.79 23.13 -15.22
N MET A 176 23.68 24.14 -16.09
CA MET A 176 24.27 24.15 -17.44
C MET A 176 25.77 23.80 -17.37
N TYR A 177 26.13 22.57 -17.75
CA TYR A 177 27.51 22.26 -18.12
C TYR A 177 27.68 22.52 -19.61
N ASN A 178 28.38 23.62 -19.94
CA ASN A 178 29.03 23.81 -21.23
C ASN A 178 30.23 22.85 -21.31
N SER A 179 30.08 21.72 -21.98
CA SER A 179 31.23 21.02 -22.57
C SER A 179 30.83 20.48 -23.93
N GLY A 180 31.65 20.81 -24.91
CA GLY A 180 31.39 20.61 -26.32
C GLY A 180 31.32 19.15 -26.72
N SER A 181 30.53 18.93 -27.76
CA SER A 181 30.50 17.75 -28.61
C SER A 181 29.90 16.48 -28.01
N ILE A 182 28.75 16.13 -28.58
CA ILE A 182 28.06 14.83 -28.48
C ILE A 182 27.27 14.64 -27.17
N ILE A 183 26.15 15.37 -27.01
CA ILE A 183 24.84 14.89 -26.56
C ILE A 183 23.84 15.98 -26.99
N LYS A 184 23.30 15.88 -28.22
CA LYS A 184 22.10 16.62 -28.63
C LYS A 184 20.91 15.72 -28.35
N LYS A 185 19.95 16.21 -27.55
CA LYS A 185 18.72 15.56 -27.04
C LYS A 185 18.91 14.62 -25.83
N VAL A 186 19.04 15.20 -24.64
CA VAL A 186 18.47 14.59 -23.41
C VAL A 186 17.52 15.65 -22.85
N GLY A 187 16.33 15.72 -23.44
CA GLY A 187 15.23 16.50 -22.90
C GLY A 187 14.69 15.79 -21.66
N VAL A 188 14.48 16.58 -20.60
CA VAL A 188 13.84 16.24 -19.32
C VAL A 188 14.63 15.23 -18.45
N ARG A 189 15.28 15.73 -17.38
CA ARG A 189 15.99 14.89 -16.38
C ARG A 189 15.03 14.32 -15.31
N HIS A 190 13.86 13.82 -15.73
CA HIS A 190 12.85 13.25 -14.84
C HIS A 190 12.43 11.89 -15.37
N TRP A 191 12.50 10.89 -14.50
CA TRP A 191 11.92 9.58 -14.77
C TRP A 191 10.70 9.42 -13.88
N ILE A 192 9.59 9.00 -14.47
CA ILE A 192 8.34 8.76 -13.75
C ILE A 192 8.31 7.29 -13.37
N PHE A 193 8.02 7.00 -12.10
CA PHE A 193 7.91 5.64 -11.60
C PHE A 193 6.56 5.42 -10.92
N ILE A 194 6.14 4.15 -10.88
CA ILE A 194 4.94 3.70 -10.14
C ILE A 194 5.42 3.38 -8.74
N GLU A 195 4.77 3.88 -7.67
CA GLU A 195 5.00 3.32 -6.32
C GLU A 195 5.01 1.79 -6.39
N THR A 196 6.03 1.15 -5.84
CA THR A 196 6.25 -0.31 -5.86
C THR A 196 4.93 -1.06 -5.62
N CYS A 197 4.38 -1.62 -6.71
CA CYS A 197 3.03 -2.15 -6.78
C CYS A 197 2.93 -3.49 -6.06
N CYS A 198 1.95 -3.62 -5.16
CA CYS A 198 1.33 -4.92 -4.92
C CYS A 198 0.54 -5.28 -6.19
N PHE A 199 0.94 -6.36 -6.86
CA PHE A 199 0.34 -6.79 -8.13
C PHE A 199 -1.18 -6.93 -8.03
N TYR A 200 -1.92 -6.05 -8.69
CA TYR A 200 -3.32 -6.26 -9.03
C TYR A 200 -3.40 -6.82 -10.46
N PHE A 201 -3.78 -8.09 -10.60
CA PHE A 201 -4.00 -8.70 -11.91
C PHE A 201 -5.37 -8.31 -12.49
N MET A 202 -5.37 -8.00 -13.78
CA MET A 202 -6.54 -7.55 -14.56
C MET A 202 -7.45 -8.72 -14.95
N LEU A 203 -8.75 -8.57 -14.70
CA LEU A 203 -9.92 -8.96 -15.52
C LEU A 203 -11.16 -8.84 -14.62
N THR A 204 -11.92 -7.75 -14.73
CA THR A 204 -13.13 -7.54 -13.92
C THR A 204 -14.37 -7.44 -14.80
N TYR A 205 -15.01 -8.58 -15.08
CA TYR A 205 -16.33 -8.67 -15.72
C TYR A 205 -17.51 -8.36 -14.78
N LEU A 206 -17.25 -7.79 -13.59
CA LEU A 206 -18.26 -7.60 -12.52
C LEU A 206 -18.46 -6.14 -12.09
N LEU A 207 -17.64 -5.21 -12.57
CA LEU A 207 -17.84 -3.79 -12.31
C LEU A 207 -18.69 -3.20 -13.44
N ASP A 208 -19.67 -2.37 -13.09
CA ASP A 208 -20.39 -1.58 -14.09
C ASP A 208 -19.45 -0.57 -14.77
N GLU A 209 -19.82 -0.13 -15.97
CA GLU A 209 -18.95 0.71 -16.82
C GLU A 209 -18.56 2.03 -16.15
N GLU A 210 -19.45 2.61 -15.34
CA GLU A 210 -19.22 3.86 -14.64
C GLU A 210 -18.09 3.69 -13.60
N ILE A 211 -18.21 2.72 -12.68
CA ILE A 211 -17.16 2.45 -11.68
C ILE A 211 -15.88 1.97 -12.34
N ASN A 212 -15.98 1.16 -13.39
CA ASN A 212 -14.81 0.65 -14.10
C ASN A 212 -13.99 1.80 -14.74
N SER A 213 -14.63 2.90 -15.13
CA SER A 213 -13.92 4.09 -15.63
C SER A 213 -13.09 4.82 -14.57
N TRP A 214 -13.44 4.66 -13.28
CA TRP A 214 -12.77 5.34 -12.17
C TRP A 214 -11.55 4.59 -11.64
N VAL A 215 -11.36 3.34 -12.04
CA VAL A 215 -10.34 2.45 -11.47
C VAL A 215 -9.29 2.02 -12.50
N THR A 216 -8.04 1.96 -12.06
CA THR A 216 -6.90 1.42 -12.80
C THR A 216 -6.14 0.41 -11.93
N PHE A 217 -5.87 -0.76 -12.51
CA PHE A 217 -5.05 -1.79 -11.87
C PHE A 217 -3.60 -1.71 -12.39
N ALA A 218 -2.73 -2.63 -11.94
CA ALA A 218 -1.29 -2.53 -12.18
C ALA A 218 -0.92 -2.36 -13.68
N THR A 219 -1.59 -3.08 -14.59
CA THR A 219 -1.36 -2.95 -16.02
C THR A 219 -1.72 -1.57 -16.56
N GLN A 220 -2.84 -0.99 -16.11
CA GLN A 220 -3.26 0.36 -16.51
C GLN A 220 -2.34 1.44 -15.94
N LYS A 221 -1.82 1.26 -14.71
CA LYS A 221 -0.87 2.20 -14.09
C LYS A 221 0.45 2.33 -14.87
N ILE A 222 0.88 1.25 -15.54
CA ILE A 222 2.01 1.30 -16.49
C ILE A 222 1.70 2.21 -17.68
N LEU A 223 0.45 2.20 -18.17
CA LEU A 223 0.02 3.10 -19.24
C LEU A 223 -0.04 4.55 -18.76
N GLU A 224 -0.54 4.80 -17.54
CA GLU A 224 -0.57 6.13 -16.93
C GLU A 224 0.84 6.74 -16.81
N VAL A 225 1.81 5.98 -16.30
CA VAL A 225 3.21 6.43 -16.21
C VAL A 225 3.81 6.75 -17.58
N ASN A 226 3.58 5.88 -18.57
CA ASN A 226 4.06 6.12 -19.93
C ASN A 226 3.39 7.35 -20.58
N ALA A 227 2.10 7.57 -20.34
CA ALA A 227 1.37 8.73 -20.85
C ALA A 227 1.90 10.03 -20.24
N LEU A 228 2.14 10.07 -18.93
CA LEU A 228 2.74 11.22 -18.25
C LEU A 228 4.17 11.50 -18.77
N ALA A 229 4.96 10.45 -18.99
CA ALA A 229 6.34 10.58 -19.47
C ALA A 229 6.39 11.16 -20.89
N LYS A 230 5.54 10.66 -21.79
CA LYS A 230 5.37 11.22 -23.13
C LYS A 230 4.88 12.67 -23.10
N ALA A 231 3.93 12.99 -22.21
CA ALA A 231 3.44 14.35 -22.06
C ALA A 231 4.53 15.32 -21.60
N LEU A 232 5.43 14.91 -20.70
CA LEU A 232 6.62 15.70 -20.34
C LEU A 232 7.59 15.88 -21.51
N ALA A 233 7.75 14.86 -22.35
CA ALA A 233 8.57 14.94 -23.56
C ALA A 233 7.96 15.79 -24.70
N GLY A 234 6.75 16.34 -24.49
CA GLY A 234 6.03 17.13 -25.49
C GLY A 234 5.15 16.32 -26.45
N GLU A 235 5.00 15.01 -26.22
CA GLU A 235 4.20 14.07 -27.02
C GLU A 235 2.93 13.66 -26.26
N LYS A 236 2.15 14.65 -25.78
CA LYS A 236 0.94 14.40 -25.01
C LYS A 236 -0.14 13.72 -25.87
N ASP A 237 -0.64 12.57 -25.41
CA ASP A 237 -1.81 11.92 -26.00
C ASP A 237 -3.09 12.60 -25.50
N GLU A 238 -3.59 13.57 -26.27
CA GLU A 238 -4.77 14.35 -25.88
C GLU A 238 -6.03 13.49 -25.75
N ALA A 239 -6.16 12.40 -26.50
CA ALA A 239 -7.31 11.51 -26.39
C ALA A 239 -7.30 10.77 -25.05
N PHE A 240 -6.14 10.24 -24.65
CA PHE A 240 -5.98 9.56 -23.37
C PHE A 240 -6.21 10.50 -22.17
N PHE A 241 -5.66 11.71 -22.22
CA PHE A 241 -5.87 12.73 -21.17
C PHE A 241 -7.32 13.23 -21.11
N SER A 242 -7.97 13.43 -22.26
CA SER A 242 -9.38 13.84 -22.31
C SER A 242 -10.30 12.77 -21.72
N ALA A 243 -10.07 11.49 -22.03
CA ALA A 243 -10.83 10.38 -21.46
C ALA A 243 -10.63 10.26 -19.94
N ASN A 244 -9.40 10.45 -19.45
CA ASN A 244 -9.10 10.49 -18.02
C ASN A 244 -9.84 11.65 -17.34
N THR A 245 -9.77 12.85 -17.91
CA THR A 245 -10.43 14.05 -17.38
C THR A 245 -11.95 13.86 -17.30
N ALA A 246 -12.56 13.27 -18.34
CA ALA A 246 -13.99 12.93 -18.34
C ALA A 246 -14.35 11.93 -17.24
N SER A 247 -13.52 10.92 -17.00
CA SER A 247 -13.71 9.93 -15.93
C SER A 247 -13.57 10.55 -14.53
N GLN A 248 -12.61 11.46 -14.33
CA GLN A 248 -12.48 12.21 -13.08
C GLN A 248 -13.67 13.16 -12.84
N ALA A 249 -14.16 13.79 -13.90
CA ALA A 249 -15.32 14.70 -13.85
C ALA A 249 -16.64 13.97 -13.60
N SER A 250 -16.79 12.72 -14.05
CA SER A 250 -18.00 11.92 -13.78
C SER A 250 -18.09 11.44 -12.34
N ARG A 251 -16.94 11.15 -11.70
CA ARG A 251 -16.89 10.62 -10.33
C ARG A 251 -17.34 11.61 -9.27
N LYS A 252 -16.78 12.83 -9.27
CA LYS A 252 -16.99 13.82 -8.20
C LYS A 252 -18.48 14.15 -7.94
N PRO A 253 -19.33 14.38 -8.96
CA PRO A 253 -20.74 14.69 -8.76
C PRO A 253 -21.64 13.44 -8.72
N SER A 254 -21.12 12.23 -8.90
CA SER A 254 -21.97 11.04 -9.03
C SER A 254 -22.84 10.84 -7.77
N PRO A 255 -24.16 10.61 -7.92
CA PRO A 255 -25.05 10.33 -6.79
C PRO A 255 -24.74 9.00 -6.11
N ARG A 256 -23.93 8.14 -6.75
CA ARG A 256 -23.41 6.90 -6.15
C ARG A 256 -22.26 7.17 -5.18
N VAL A 257 -21.57 8.30 -5.35
CA VAL A 257 -20.48 8.74 -4.48
C VAL A 257 -21.02 9.61 -3.34
N ASN A 258 -21.98 10.50 -3.64
CA ASN A 258 -22.55 11.45 -2.70
C ASN A 258 -23.93 11.00 -2.20
N ASP A 259 -24.00 10.64 -0.92
CA ASP A 259 -25.27 10.39 -0.22
C ASP A 259 -25.54 11.54 0.78
N GLU A 260 -26.61 12.30 0.55
CA GLU A 260 -26.99 13.43 1.40
C GLU A 260 -27.28 13.02 2.85
N ALA A 261 -27.85 11.84 3.07
CA ALA A 261 -28.15 11.34 4.40
C ALA A 261 -26.85 11.04 5.17
N VAL A 262 -25.86 10.43 4.51
CA VAL A 262 -24.53 10.20 5.09
C VAL A 262 -23.83 11.52 5.37
N GLN A 263 -23.84 12.47 4.43
CA GLN A 263 -23.23 13.78 4.63
C GLN A 263 -23.89 14.54 5.78
N LYS A 264 -25.22 14.46 5.92
CA LYS A 264 -25.95 15.04 7.04
C LYS A 264 -25.58 14.37 8.37
N ALA A 265 -25.44 13.05 8.39
CA ALA A 265 -25.01 12.29 9.56
C ALA A 265 -23.53 12.57 9.94
N ALA A 266 -22.66 12.80 8.95
CA ALA A 266 -21.25 13.11 9.16
C ALA A 266 -20.97 14.59 9.45
N SER A 267 -21.89 15.49 9.06
CA SER A 267 -21.75 16.92 9.31
C SER A 267 -21.55 17.18 10.81
N SER A 268 -20.71 18.16 11.14
CA SER A 268 -20.29 18.45 12.51
C SER A 268 -21.46 18.67 13.47
N THR A 269 -22.65 19.01 12.97
CA THR A 269 -23.87 19.16 13.76
C THR A 269 -24.50 17.83 14.20
N PHE A 270 -24.29 16.73 13.47
CA PHE A 270 -24.76 15.38 13.85
C PHE A 270 -23.66 14.55 14.51
N ALA A 271 -22.40 14.74 14.10
CA ALA A 271 -21.23 14.22 14.82
C ALA A 271 -21.07 14.83 16.23
N SER A 272 -21.51 16.10 16.45
CA SER A 272 -21.66 16.68 17.79
C SER A 272 -22.92 16.21 18.53
N THR A 273 -23.88 15.58 17.83
CA THR A 273 -25.00 14.86 18.44
C THR A 273 -24.59 13.48 18.94
N ILE A 274 -23.48 12.91 18.44
CA ILE A 274 -22.83 11.78 19.13
C ILE A 274 -22.25 12.32 20.44
N ARG A 275 -23.10 12.34 21.46
CA ARG A 275 -22.75 12.80 22.79
C ARG A 275 -21.53 12.00 23.26
N GLU A 276 -20.72 12.57 24.15
CA GLU A 276 -19.66 11.80 24.80
C GLU A 276 -20.22 10.53 25.50
N SER A 277 -21.49 10.59 25.91
CA SER A 277 -22.26 9.46 26.43
C SER A 277 -22.61 8.36 25.42
N GLU A 278 -22.49 8.59 24.11
CA GLU A 278 -22.66 7.54 23.09
C GLU A 278 -21.34 6.79 22.83
N HIS A 279 -20.21 7.42 23.13
CA HIS A 279 -18.88 6.78 23.09
C HIS A 279 -18.62 5.88 24.30
N ARG A 280 -19.44 6.00 25.37
CA ARG A 280 -19.26 5.28 26.62
C ARG A 280 -20.58 4.68 27.08
N ARG A 281 -20.54 3.43 27.51
CA ARG A 281 -21.68 2.83 28.21
C ARG A 281 -21.98 3.65 29.47
N GLY A 282 -23.26 3.86 29.77
CA GLY A 282 -23.69 4.59 30.97
C GLY A 282 -23.31 3.90 32.30
N THR A 283 -22.88 2.64 32.27
CA THR A 283 -22.41 1.90 33.45
C THR A 283 -20.87 1.89 33.54
N PRO A 284 -20.29 2.22 34.71
CA PRO A 284 -18.84 2.15 34.92
C PRO A 284 -18.29 0.76 34.70
N VAL A 285 -17.10 0.65 34.11
CA VAL A 285 -16.46 -0.64 33.78
C VAL A 285 -16.38 -1.58 34.99
N ALA A 286 -16.04 -1.06 36.16
CA ALA A 286 -15.89 -1.84 37.39
C ALA A 286 -17.18 -2.53 37.87
N ALA A 287 -18.36 -1.98 37.56
CA ALA A 287 -19.64 -2.55 37.97
C ALA A 287 -20.18 -3.61 36.99
N ARG A 288 -19.61 -3.69 35.78
CA ARG A 288 -20.11 -4.59 34.72
C ARG A 288 -19.75 -6.05 34.94
N PRO A 289 -18.53 -6.43 35.36
CA PRO A 289 -18.18 -7.82 35.64
C PRO A 289 -19.15 -8.48 36.62
N ASP A 290 -19.53 -7.82 37.71
CA ASP A 290 -20.46 -8.38 38.69
C ASP A 290 -21.85 -8.62 38.09
N ALA A 291 -22.35 -7.67 37.29
CA ALA A 291 -23.63 -7.82 36.60
C ALA A 291 -23.59 -8.94 35.53
N GLN A 292 -22.48 -9.05 34.81
CA GLN A 292 -22.27 -10.10 33.81
C GLN A 292 -22.12 -11.48 34.46
N GLN A 293 -21.39 -11.57 35.58
CA GLN A 293 -21.20 -12.81 36.32
C GLN A 293 -22.52 -13.29 36.92
N LYS A 294 -23.35 -12.38 37.44
CA LYS A 294 -24.72 -12.71 37.91
C LYS A 294 -25.61 -13.24 36.79
N ASN A 295 -25.44 -12.76 35.56
CA ASN A 295 -26.28 -13.15 34.43
C ASN A 295 -25.80 -14.44 33.75
N HIS A 296 -24.49 -14.59 33.55
CA HIS A 296 -23.91 -15.68 32.76
C HIS A 296 -23.40 -16.83 33.62
N ASN A 297 -23.10 -16.59 34.90
CA ASN A 297 -22.60 -17.59 35.86
C ASN A 297 -21.44 -18.43 35.30
N LEU A 298 -20.48 -17.76 34.65
CA LEU A 298 -19.33 -18.41 34.02
C LEU A 298 -18.35 -18.93 35.07
N SER A 299 -17.58 -19.96 34.70
CA SER A 299 -16.48 -20.44 35.52
C SER A 299 -15.40 -19.35 35.73
N ILE A 300 -14.50 -19.55 36.70
CA ILE A 300 -13.43 -18.58 36.98
C ILE A 300 -12.39 -18.46 35.84
N LEU A 301 -12.30 -19.50 34.99
CA LEU A 301 -11.46 -19.53 33.79
C LEU A 301 -12.33 -19.95 32.60
N PRO A 302 -13.23 -19.08 32.13
CA PRO A 302 -14.12 -19.42 31.03
C PRO A 302 -13.31 -19.60 29.75
N THR A 303 -13.70 -20.58 28.96
CA THR A 303 -13.04 -20.99 27.72
C THR A 303 -13.85 -20.52 26.51
N PRO A 304 -13.43 -19.44 25.82
CA PRO A 304 -14.01 -19.07 24.55
C PRO A 304 -13.18 -19.61 23.38
N THR A 305 -13.81 -19.70 22.21
CA THR A 305 -13.08 -19.67 20.93
C THR A 305 -13.26 -18.30 20.27
N ILE A 306 -12.42 -17.94 19.30
CA ILE A 306 -12.46 -16.59 18.72
C ILE A 306 -13.69 -16.43 17.84
N VAL A 307 -13.82 -17.14 16.71
CA VAL A 307 -14.99 -17.00 15.82
C VAL A 307 -15.18 -18.19 14.85
N SER A 308 -14.22 -18.45 13.96
CA SER A 308 -14.45 -19.28 12.77
C SER A 308 -14.01 -20.73 12.94
N PHE A 309 -14.72 -21.64 12.28
CA PHE A 309 -14.39 -23.08 12.22
C PHE A 309 -13.94 -23.50 10.81
N PRO A 310 -13.28 -24.68 10.65
CA PRO A 310 -12.75 -25.11 9.37
C PRO A 310 -13.76 -25.12 8.23
N GLN A 311 -13.41 -24.44 7.14
CA GLN A 311 -14.26 -24.27 5.96
C GLN A 311 -14.17 -25.51 5.06
N THR A 312 -15.05 -26.49 5.28
CA THR A 312 -15.04 -27.80 4.60
C THR A 312 -15.28 -27.71 3.09
N PRO A 313 -14.79 -28.69 2.29
CA PRO A 313 -15.07 -28.74 0.84
C PRO A 313 -16.57 -28.76 0.51
N ASN A 314 -17.36 -29.45 1.33
CA ASN A 314 -18.82 -29.49 1.17
C ASN A 314 -19.45 -28.11 1.40
N LEU A 315 -19.01 -27.37 2.41
CA LEU A 315 -19.50 -26.02 2.68
C LEU A 315 -19.14 -25.03 1.56
N ARG A 316 -17.95 -25.18 0.96
CA ARG A 316 -17.56 -24.40 -0.23
C ARG A 316 -18.42 -24.76 -1.45
N LYS A 317 -18.73 -26.05 -1.64
CA LYS A 317 -19.61 -26.53 -2.72
C LYS A 317 -21.01 -25.94 -2.59
N VAL A 318 -21.64 -26.05 -1.42
CA VAL A 318 -22.99 -25.54 -1.15
C VAL A 318 -23.09 -24.03 -1.41
N ARG A 319 -22.13 -23.24 -0.92
CA ARG A 319 -22.09 -21.78 -1.19
C ARG A 319 -21.94 -21.45 -2.66
N ARG A 320 -21.09 -22.20 -3.39
CA ARG A 320 -20.90 -22.01 -4.83
C ARG A 320 -22.18 -22.35 -5.61
N GLU A 321 -22.87 -23.41 -5.21
CA GLU A 321 -24.14 -23.82 -5.84
C GLU A 321 -25.24 -22.80 -5.57
N TYR A 322 -25.33 -22.25 -4.36
CA TYR A 322 -26.25 -21.17 -4.03
C TYR A 322 -25.95 -19.90 -4.85
N LYS A 323 -24.68 -19.46 -4.90
CA LYS A 323 -24.27 -18.29 -5.71
C LYS A 323 -24.51 -18.49 -7.22
N ALA A 324 -24.53 -19.74 -7.68
CA ALA A 324 -24.84 -20.09 -9.07
C ALA A 324 -26.35 -20.34 -9.32
N ASN A 325 -27.22 -20.01 -8.35
CA ASN A 325 -28.66 -20.26 -8.40
C ASN A 325 -29.05 -21.72 -8.69
N LYS A 326 -28.21 -22.68 -8.26
CA LYS A 326 -28.43 -24.13 -8.47
C LYS A 326 -29.20 -24.81 -7.34
N ILE A 327 -29.26 -24.19 -6.18
CA ILE A 327 -30.02 -24.65 -5.01
C ILE A 327 -30.88 -23.49 -4.49
N SER A 328 -31.99 -23.82 -3.84
CA SER A 328 -32.87 -22.79 -3.27
C SER A 328 -32.26 -22.15 -2.02
N GLU A 329 -32.75 -20.97 -1.65
CA GLU A 329 -32.38 -20.32 -0.39
C GLU A 329 -32.74 -21.21 0.82
N GLU A 330 -33.87 -21.91 0.77
CA GLU A 330 -34.28 -22.84 1.82
C GLU A 330 -33.29 -23.99 2.00
N GLU A 331 -32.82 -24.57 0.90
CA GLU A 331 -31.79 -25.62 0.90
C GLU A 331 -30.47 -25.09 1.45
N TYR A 332 -30.08 -23.87 1.07
CA TYR A 332 -28.88 -23.20 1.56
C TYR A 332 -28.94 -22.97 3.07
N ILE A 333 -30.04 -22.39 3.58
CA ILE A 333 -30.25 -22.14 5.01
C ILE A 333 -30.25 -23.45 5.79
N LYS A 334 -30.88 -24.50 5.28
CA LYS A 334 -30.89 -25.83 5.91
C LYS A 334 -29.48 -26.39 6.03
N ALA A 335 -28.65 -26.24 5.00
CA ALA A 335 -27.25 -26.66 5.03
C ALA A 335 -26.42 -25.85 6.04
N MET A 336 -26.61 -24.52 6.11
CA MET A 336 -25.93 -23.67 7.11
C MET A 336 -26.31 -24.05 8.54
N LYS A 337 -27.61 -24.23 8.83
CA LYS A 337 -28.10 -24.67 10.15
C LYS A 337 -27.50 -26.03 10.55
N LYS A 338 -27.38 -26.97 9.60
CA LYS A 338 -26.75 -28.26 9.85
C LYS A 338 -25.27 -28.12 10.24
N GLU A 339 -24.54 -27.20 9.63
CA GLU A 339 -23.13 -26.97 9.96
C GLU A 339 -22.97 -26.26 11.31
N ILE A 340 -23.80 -25.26 11.59
CA ILE A 340 -23.84 -24.58 12.90
C ILE A 340 -24.11 -25.61 14.01
N ASN A 341 -25.08 -26.49 13.84
CA ASN A 341 -25.40 -27.53 14.83
C ASN A 341 -24.22 -28.45 15.13
N LYS A 342 -23.40 -28.81 14.14
CA LYS A 342 -22.20 -29.61 14.37
C LYS A 342 -21.15 -28.85 15.17
N VAL A 343 -20.94 -27.57 14.83
CA VAL A 343 -19.96 -26.71 15.48
C VAL A 343 -20.35 -26.43 16.93
N VAL A 344 -21.63 -26.13 17.18
CA VAL A 344 -22.18 -25.95 18.53
C VAL A 344 -22.05 -27.23 19.32
N LYS A 345 -22.50 -28.37 18.78
CA LYS A 345 -22.39 -29.66 19.45
C LYS A 345 -20.95 -30.04 19.80
N LEU A 346 -19.99 -29.81 18.90
CA LEU A 346 -18.59 -30.08 19.17
C LEU A 346 -18.06 -29.24 20.34
N GLN A 347 -18.46 -27.97 20.43
CA GLN A 347 -18.04 -27.11 21.53
C GLN A 347 -18.71 -27.49 22.85
N GLU A 348 -19.99 -27.91 22.81
CA GLU A 348 -20.69 -28.48 23.97
C GLU A 348 -20.02 -29.77 24.45
N ASP A 349 -19.69 -30.68 23.53
CA ASP A 349 -18.98 -31.94 23.83
C ASP A 349 -17.56 -31.71 24.40
N LEU A 350 -16.99 -30.51 24.22
CA LEU A 350 -15.68 -30.09 24.72
C LEU A 350 -15.78 -29.16 25.95
N ASP A 351 -16.98 -28.97 26.51
CA ASP A 351 -17.25 -28.12 27.66
C ASP A 351 -16.79 -26.65 27.49
N ILE A 352 -16.90 -26.10 26.27
CA ILE A 352 -16.58 -24.69 25.97
C ILE A 352 -17.65 -23.77 26.58
N ASP A 353 -17.23 -22.83 27.44
CA ASP A 353 -18.15 -21.95 28.20
C ASP A 353 -18.87 -20.92 27.33
N VAL A 354 -18.21 -20.40 26.28
CA VAL A 354 -18.77 -19.36 25.39
C VAL A 354 -18.66 -19.82 23.94
N LEU A 355 -19.82 -20.21 23.40
CA LEU A 355 -19.95 -20.84 22.09
C LEU A 355 -19.96 -19.81 20.95
N VAL A 356 -19.42 -20.22 19.80
CA VAL A 356 -19.56 -19.50 18.53
C VAL A 356 -20.21 -20.40 17.47
N HIS A 357 -20.82 -19.81 16.45
CA HIS A 357 -21.52 -20.56 15.39
C HIS A 357 -20.60 -20.98 14.22
N GLY A 358 -19.32 -20.58 14.24
CA GLY A 358 -18.29 -20.99 13.26
C GLY A 358 -18.32 -20.32 11.88
N GLU A 359 -19.20 -19.35 11.67
CA GLU A 359 -19.34 -18.57 10.43
C GLU A 359 -19.41 -19.38 9.11
N PRO A 360 -20.23 -20.44 9.00
CA PRO A 360 -20.21 -21.28 7.81
C PRO A 360 -20.66 -20.56 6.51
N TRP A 361 -21.50 -19.53 6.64
CA TRP A 361 -21.98 -18.75 5.49
C TRP A 361 -20.98 -17.68 5.04
N ARG A 362 -20.09 -17.21 5.92
CA ARG A 362 -19.12 -16.17 5.59
C ARG A 362 -17.91 -16.79 4.91
N LYS A 363 -17.56 -16.27 3.73
CA LYS A 363 -16.33 -16.65 3.03
C LYS A 363 -15.16 -15.79 3.47
N ASP A 364 -15.42 -14.50 3.64
CA ASP A 364 -14.46 -13.48 4.03
C ASP A 364 -15.17 -12.50 4.96
N MET A 365 -14.49 -12.08 6.02
CA MET A 365 -15.05 -11.25 7.07
C MET A 365 -15.34 -9.81 6.63
N VAL A 366 -14.76 -9.36 5.52
CA VAL A 366 -14.96 -8.01 4.95
C VAL A 366 -15.92 -8.08 3.76
N GLU A 367 -15.74 -9.05 2.85
CA GLU A 367 -16.61 -9.25 1.68
C GLU A 367 -18.08 -9.41 2.11
N TYR A 368 -18.34 -10.19 3.18
CA TYR A 368 -19.70 -10.47 3.64
C TYR A 368 -20.48 -9.21 4.05
N PHE A 369 -19.85 -8.26 4.75
CA PHE A 369 -20.52 -7.03 5.15
C PHE A 369 -20.61 -6.06 3.97
N GLY A 370 -19.54 -5.91 3.18
CA GLY A 370 -19.57 -5.02 2.03
C GLY A 370 -20.64 -5.39 0.99
N GLU A 371 -20.99 -6.67 0.83
CA GLU A 371 -22.09 -7.12 -0.07
C GLU A 371 -23.47 -6.65 0.41
N GLN A 372 -23.60 -6.23 1.68
CA GLN A 372 -24.85 -5.76 2.30
C GLN A 372 -24.86 -4.25 2.55
N LEU A 373 -23.80 -3.55 2.14
CA LEU A 373 -23.55 -2.15 2.39
C LEU A 373 -23.54 -1.38 1.07
N LYS A 374 -24.01 -0.12 1.07
CA LYS A 374 -23.97 0.74 -0.12
C LYS A 374 -22.58 1.35 -0.25
N GLY A 375 -22.25 1.92 -1.42
CA GLY A 375 -20.94 2.55 -1.62
C GLY A 375 -19.75 1.57 -1.74
N PHE A 376 -20.01 0.25 -1.77
CA PHE A 376 -19.00 -0.78 -1.99
C PHE A 376 -19.18 -1.49 -3.33
N ALA A 377 -18.06 -1.75 -4.01
CA ALA A 377 -18.00 -2.57 -5.22
C ALA A 377 -16.99 -3.71 -5.05
N PHE A 378 -17.17 -4.76 -5.86
CA PHE A 378 -16.37 -5.97 -5.79
C PHE A 378 -15.73 -6.29 -7.13
N SER A 379 -14.42 -6.51 -7.12
CA SER A 379 -13.74 -7.06 -8.27
C SER A 379 -14.01 -8.58 -8.40
N ALA A 380 -13.96 -9.08 -9.63
CA ALA A 380 -13.93 -10.52 -9.90
C ALA A 380 -12.56 -11.12 -9.54
N ASN A 381 -11.48 -10.49 -10.05
CA ASN A 381 -10.12 -11.01 -10.00
C ASN A 381 -9.09 -9.99 -9.46
N GLY A 382 -9.51 -8.96 -8.71
CA GLY A 382 -8.61 -7.97 -8.11
C GLY A 382 -7.89 -8.52 -6.88
N TRP A 383 -7.14 -9.61 -7.07
CA TRP A 383 -6.36 -10.27 -6.04
C TRP A 383 -5.09 -9.49 -5.73
N VAL A 384 -4.77 -9.43 -4.44
CA VAL A 384 -3.55 -8.83 -3.91
C VAL A 384 -2.87 -9.84 -3.01
N GLN A 385 -1.58 -10.06 -3.19
CA GLN A 385 -0.81 -10.92 -2.29
C GLN A 385 -0.77 -10.30 -0.90
N SER A 386 -1.12 -11.08 0.12
CA SER A 386 -1.01 -10.68 1.53
C SER A 386 0.26 -11.26 2.16
N TYR A 387 0.42 -12.59 2.13
CA TYR A 387 1.66 -13.25 2.56
C TYR A 387 1.76 -14.67 1.97
N GLY A 388 2.98 -15.10 1.63
CA GLY A 388 3.21 -16.42 1.03
C GLY A 388 2.32 -16.66 -0.19
N SER A 389 1.57 -17.76 -0.21
CA SER A 389 0.60 -18.07 -1.27
C SER A 389 -0.83 -17.56 -0.99
N ARG A 390 -1.02 -16.72 0.04
CA ARG A 390 -2.34 -16.19 0.42
C ARG A 390 -2.57 -14.82 -0.21
N CYS A 391 -3.65 -14.73 -0.97
CA CYS A 391 -4.13 -13.48 -1.55
C CYS A 391 -5.43 -13.05 -0.87
N VAL A 392 -5.66 -11.75 -0.84
CA VAL A 392 -6.93 -11.13 -0.46
C VAL A 392 -7.53 -10.45 -1.68
N LYS A 393 -8.84 -10.23 -1.67
CA LYS A 393 -9.55 -9.48 -2.70
C LYS A 393 -10.29 -8.34 -2.02
N PRO A 394 -9.61 -7.20 -1.81
CA PRO A 394 -10.19 -6.07 -1.08
C PRO A 394 -11.46 -5.58 -1.78
N LEU A 395 -12.44 -5.14 -0.98
CA LEU A 395 -13.57 -4.38 -1.49
C LEU A 395 -13.12 -2.99 -1.97
N ILE A 396 -13.93 -2.39 -2.83
CA ILE A 396 -13.70 -1.06 -3.38
C ILE A 396 -14.73 -0.13 -2.76
N THR A 397 -14.31 0.75 -1.85
CA THR A 397 -15.18 1.80 -1.31
C THR A 397 -15.22 2.97 -2.27
N TYR A 398 -16.27 3.10 -3.09
CA TYR A 398 -16.37 4.15 -4.11
C TYR A 398 -17.20 5.35 -3.67
N GLY A 399 -18.07 5.19 -2.67
CA GLY A 399 -19.00 6.23 -2.23
C GLY A 399 -19.27 6.22 -0.73
N ALA A 400 -20.09 7.18 -0.30
CA ALA A 400 -20.54 7.29 1.09
C ALA A 400 -21.48 6.14 1.45
N ASP A 401 -21.37 5.66 2.70
CA ASP A 401 -22.31 4.72 3.32
C ASP A 401 -22.53 5.09 4.78
N ILE A 402 -23.67 4.67 5.35
CA ILE A 402 -24.06 4.86 6.75
C ILE A 402 -23.38 3.81 7.64
#